data_AF-A0A9D7TRC7-F1
#
_entry.id   AF-A0A9D7TRC7-F1
#
_cell.length_a   1.000
_cell.length_b   1.000
_cell.length_c   1.000
_cell.angle_alpha   90.00
_cell.angle_beta   90.00
_cell.angle_gamma   90.00
#
_symmetry.space_group_name_H-M   'P 1'
#
loop_
_entity.id
_entity.type
_entity.pdbx_description
1 polymer ?
#
loop_
_entity_poly.entity_id
_entity_poly.type
_entity_poly.pdbx_seq_one_letter_code
_entity_poly.pdbx_strand_id
1 'polypeptide(L)'
;MGFSVFNMKVYSIPSNISADELKSAVNILEQHEATLAYYSCSHPLKKHEVIFDKYEFKLVDKKITYKKLPIRDIHLNASVSPYNADYPDEKLFELAIQSGIYSRFNIDKKLGN
;
A
#
# COMPACT_ATOMS: atom_id res chain seq x y z
N MET A 1 -4.81 1.39 13.54
CA MET A 1 -5.20 -0.03 13.66
C MET A 1 -3.99 -0.85 13.24
N GLY A 2 -3.42 -1.65 14.14
CA GLY A 2 -2.24 -2.47 13.87
C GLY A 2 -2.65 -3.88 13.46
N PHE A 3 -1.94 -4.48 12.51
CA PHE A 3 -2.16 -5.85 12.08
C PHE A 3 -0.81 -6.58 12.05
N SER A 4 -0.79 -7.87 12.41
CA SER A 4 0.38 -8.72 12.26
C SER A 4 0.37 -9.35 10.87
N VAL A 5 1.35 -8.99 10.04
CA VAL A 5 1.54 -9.53 8.69
C VAL A 5 3.04 -9.78 8.54
N PHE A 6 3.46 -10.93 7.99
CA PHE A 6 4.86 -11.30 7.80
C PHE A 6 5.72 -11.26 9.09
N ASN A 7 5.13 -11.59 10.25
CA ASN A 7 5.79 -11.49 11.57
C ASN A 7 6.25 -10.07 11.95
N MET A 8 5.64 -9.05 11.34
CA MET A 8 5.91 -7.64 11.59
C MET A 8 4.71 -6.95 12.27
N LYS A 9 5.00 -6.05 13.20
CA LYS A 9 4.04 -5.08 13.74
C LYS A 9 3.91 -3.92 12.75
N VAL A 10 2.86 -3.96 11.92
CA VAL A 10 2.63 -3.00 10.84
C VAL A 10 1.58 -1.97 11.22
N TYR A 11 1.87 -0.70 10.94
CA TYR A 11 0.96 0.42 11.18
C TYR A 11 0.73 1.25 9.91
N SER A 12 -0.43 1.91 9.85
CA SER A 12 -0.75 2.89 8.82
C SER A 12 -0.94 4.25 9.47
N ILE A 13 -0.26 5.24 8.91
CA ILE A 13 -0.40 6.65 9.29
C ILE A 13 -1.42 7.30 8.34
N PRO A 14 -2.41 8.05 8.85
CA PRO A 14 -3.39 8.75 8.00
C PRO A 14 -2.73 9.78 7.07
N SER A 15 -3.32 10.00 5.90
CA SER A 15 -2.69 10.80 4.84
C SER A 15 -2.83 12.32 4.95
N ASN A 16 -3.72 12.78 5.82
CA ASN A 16 -4.08 14.19 5.95
C ASN A 16 -3.63 14.74 7.31
N ILE A 17 -2.37 14.48 7.67
CA ILE A 17 -1.79 14.97 8.92
C ILE A 17 -0.70 16.00 8.62
N SER A 18 -0.60 16.99 9.50
CA SER A 18 0.46 18.00 9.51
C SER A 18 1.81 17.39 9.90
N ALA A 19 2.89 18.15 9.70
CA ALA A 19 4.24 17.71 10.07
C ALA A 19 4.40 17.43 11.59
N ASP A 20 3.71 18.19 12.45
CA ASP A 20 3.79 17.98 13.90
C ASP A 20 2.96 16.77 14.36
N GLU A 21 1.84 16.51 13.69
CA GLU A 21 1.09 15.26 13.88
C GLU A 21 1.87 14.05 13.40
N LEU A 22 2.62 14.17 12.30
CA LEU A 22 3.51 13.10 11.82
C LEU A 22 4.60 12.78 12.85
N LYS A 23 5.22 13.79 13.47
CA LYS A 23 6.18 13.59 14.59
C LYS A 23 5.53 12.88 15.76
N SER A 24 4.32 13.30 16.14
CA SER A 24 3.58 12.68 17.23
C SER A 24 3.24 11.22 16.90
N ALA A 25 2.84 10.93 15.67
CA ALA A 25 2.58 9.58 15.19
C ALA A 25 3.83 8.69 15.25
N VAL A 26 5.00 9.20 14.83
CA VAL A 26 6.26 8.45 14.91
C VAL A 26 6.61 8.11 16.37
N ASN A 27 6.45 9.05 17.30
CA ASN A 27 6.71 8.79 18.72
C ASN A 27 5.78 7.69 19.29
N ILE A 28 4.51 7.70 18.88
CA ILE A 28 3.55 6.65 19.27
C ILE A 28 3.99 5.29 18.68
N LEU A 29 4.43 5.27 17.43
CA LEU A 29 4.92 4.05 16.79
C LEU A 29 6.15 3.46 17.49
N GLU A 30 7.06 4.31 17.99
CA GLU A 30 8.19 3.87 18.82
C GLU A 30 7.71 3.17 20.10
N GLN A 31 6.76 3.77 20.82
CA GLN A 31 6.20 3.20 22.06
C GLN A 31 5.52 1.84 21.83
N HIS A 32 5.00 1.61 20.63
CA HIS A 32 4.36 0.36 20.25
C HIS A 32 5.32 -0.66 19.60
N GLU A 33 6.62 -0.36 19.55
CA GLU A 33 7.64 -1.19 18.91
C GLU A 33 7.29 -1.53 17.45
N ALA A 34 6.78 -0.54 16.71
CA ALA A 34 6.42 -0.74 15.31
C ALA A 34 7.66 -1.11 14.49
N THR A 35 7.55 -2.18 13.70
CA THR A 35 8.62 -2.64 12.81
C THR A 35 8.49 -2.07 11.40
N LEU A 36 7.28 -1.67 11.01
CA LEU A 36 6.99 -1.07 9.70
C LEU A 36 5.80 -0.12 9.81
N ALA A 37 5.92 1.03 9.16
CA ALA A 37 4.83 2.00 9.08
C ALA A 37 4.67 2.50 7.64
N TYR A 38 3.43 2.49 7.15
CA TYR A 38 3.08 3.08 5.86
C TYR A 38 2.50 4.47 6.07
N TYR A 39 3.09 5.45 5.41
CA TYR A 39 2.55 6.80 5.33
C TYR A 39 2.14 7.09 3.89
N SER A 40 0.87 7.44 3.71
CA SER A 40 0.33 7.84 2.40
C SER A 40 0.25 9.36 2.36
N CYS A 41 0.69 10.00 1.29
CA CYS A 41 0.58 11.45 1.12
C CYS A 41 0.10 11.78 -0.29
N SER A 42 -0.64 12.90 -0.42
CA SER A 42 -1.14 13.38 -1.72
C SER A 42 -0.06 14.08 -2.54
N HIS A 43 0.97 14.61 -1.89
CA HIS A 43 2.08 15.31 -2.51
C HIS A 43 3.40 14.71 -2.03
N PRO A 44 4.45 14.69 -2.88
CA PRO A 44 5.77 14.22 -2.47
C PRO A 44 6.28 15.00 -1.26
N LEU A 45 6.72 14.28 -0.22
CA LEU A 45 7.36 14.88 0.93
C LEU A 45 8.61 15.65 0.50
N LYS A 46 8.75 16.89 0.96
CA LYS A 46 9.98 17.65 0.74
C LYS A 46 11.02 17.23 1.77
N LYS A 47 12.30 17.28 1.38
CA LYS A 47 13.43 16.81 2.20
C LYS A 47 13.51 17.47 3.59
N HIS A 48 12.96 18.68 3.75
CA HIS A 48 12.90 19.42 5.03
C HIS A 48 11.70 19.07 5.91
N GLU A 49 10.72 18.31 5.41
CA GLU A 49 9.55 17.86 6.16
C GLU A 49 9.81 16.52 6.87
N VAL A 50 10.82 15.76 6.41
CA VAL A 50 11.22 14.46 6.94
C VAL A 50 12.37 14.66 7.94
N ILE A 51 12.04 15.22 9.10
CA ILE A 51 13.02 15.49 10.17
C ILE A 51 13.22 14.22 11.02
N PHE A 52 13.67 13.13 10.41
CA PHE A 52 13.98 11.92 11.15
C PHE A 52 15.27 11.27 10.64
N ASP A 53 16.42 11.77 11.11
CA ASP A 53 17.72 11.12 10.84
C ASP A 53 17.78 9.67 11.35
N LYS A 54 16.88 9.31 12.28
CA LYS A 54 16.75 7.99 12.90
C LYS A 54 16.05 6.96 12.00
N TYR A 55 15.28 7.38 10.99
CA TYR A 55 14.39 6.49 10.23
C TYR A 55 14.65 6.54 8.73
N GLU A 56 14.65 5.35 8.11
CA GLU A 56 14.72 5.23 6.66
C GLU A 56 13.32 5.39 6.06
N PHE A 57 13.09 6.51 5.37
CA PHE A 57 11.90 6.70 4.55
C PHE A 57 12.20 6.32 3.10
N LYS A 58 11.47 5.33 2.58
CA LYS A 58 11.58 4.88 1.20
C LYS A 58 10.27 5.08 0.47
N LEU A 59 10.32 5.70 -0.71
CA LEU A 59 9.18 5.73 -1.62
C LEU A 59 8.97 4.32 -2.19
N VAL A 60 7.89 3.67 -1.78
CA VAL A 60 7.56 2.30 -2.20
C VAL A 60 6.46 2.22 -3.26
N ASP A 61 5.69 3.31 -3.45
CA ASP A 61 4.58 3.35 -4.40
C ASP A 61 4.19 4.79 -4.75
N LYS A 62 3.70 4.99 -5.97
CA LYS A 62 3.08 6.25 -6.43
C LYS A 62 1.79 5.91 -7.17
N LYS A 63 0.65 6.11 -6.50
CA LYS A 63 -0.67 5.87 -7.08
C LYS A 63 -1.15 7.06 -7.89
N ILE A 64 -1.61 6.80 -9.11
CA ILE A 64 -2.31 7.77 -9.95
C ILE A 64 -3.74 7.24 -10.14
N THR A 65 -4.71 8.02 -9.68
CA THR A 65 -6.13 7.66 -9.79
C THR A 65 -6.71 8.30 -11.05
N TYR A 66 -7.12 7.48 -12.01
CA TYR A 66 -7.87 7.92 -13.18
C TYR A 66 -9.36 7.75 -12.93
N LYS A 67 -10.15 8.76 -13.30
CA LYS A 67 -11.62 8.68 -13.29
C LYS A 67 -12.11 8.54 -14.72
N LYS A 68 -12.67 7.37 -15.05
CA LYS A 68 -13.37 7.15 -16.32
C LYS A 68 -14.88 7.24 -16.07
N LEU A 69 -15.58 8.01 -16.90
CA LEU A 69 -17.03 8.05 -16.86
C LEU A 69 -17.59 6.80 -17.57
N PRO A 70 -18.57 6.10 -16.99
CA PRO A 70 -19.20 4.96 -17.67
C PRO A 70 -19.91 5.46 -18.93
N ILE A 71 -19.62 4.83 -20.05
CA ILE A 71 -20.34 5.04 -21.31
C ILE A 71 -21.60 4.17 -21.23
N ARG A 72 -22.76 4.73 -21.60
CA ARG A 72 -24.06 4.04 -21.50
C ARG A 72 -24.22 2.85 -22.44
N ASP A 73 -23.33 2.74 -23.43
CA ASP A 73 -23.35 1.68 -24.42
C ASP A 73 -22.53 0.49 -23.92
N ILE A 74 -23.20 -0.37 -23.16
CA ILE A 74 -22.58 -1.53 -22.50
C ILE A 74 -22.81 -2.75 -23.39
N HIS A 75 -21.93 -2.93 -24.36
CA HIS A 75 -21.80 -4.22 -25.04
C HIS A 75 -20.86 -5.12 -24.23
N LEU A 76 -21.39 -6.23 -23.73
CA LEU A 76 -20.57 -7.29 -23.15
C LEU A 76 -19.64 -7.82 -24.24
N ASN A 77 -18.34 -7.76 -23.99
CA ASN A 77 -17.37 -8.38 -24.88
C ASN A 77 -17.55 -9.89 -24.80
N ALA A 78 -17.82 -10.55 -25.94
CA ALA A 78 -18.00 -11.99 -26.02
C ALA A 78 -16.80 -12.81 -25.52
N SER A 79 -15.61 -12.19 -25.43
CA SER A 79 -14.39 -12.81 -24.89
C SER A 79 -14.26 -12.70 -23.37
N VAL A 80 -15.22 -12.07 -22.68
CA VAL A 80 -15.21 -11.87 -21.22
C VAL A 80 -16.45 -12.52 -20.62
N SER A 81 -16.23 -13.53 -19.77
CA SER A 81 -17.28 -14.22 -19.04
C SER A 81 -17.14 -14.02 -17.53
N PRO A 82 -18.23 -14.04 -16.76
CA PRO A 82 -18.17 -14.05 -15.30
C PRO A 82 -17.35 -15.25 -14.78
N TYR A 83 -16.61 -15.03 -13.70
CA TYR A 83 -15.96 -16.09 -12.94
C TYR A 83 -16.96 -16.65 -11.93
N ASN A 84 -17.40 -17.90 -12.13
CA ASN A 84 -18.52 -18.49 -11.39
C ASN A 84 -18.10 -19.49 -10.29
N ALA A 85 -16.80 -19.70 -10.06
CA ALA A 85 -16.36 -20.61 -9.00
C ALA A 85 -16.41 -19.90 -7.64
N ASP A 86 -16.79 -20.64 -6.59
CA ASP A 86 -16.87 -20.13 -5.22
C ASP A 86 -15.51 -19.77 -4.62
N TYR A 87 -14.43 -20.31 -5.20
CA TYR A 87 -13.05 -20.10 -4.76
C TYR A 87 -12.11 -19.87 -5.95
N PRO A 88 -10.98 -19.17 -5.75
CA PRO A 88 -9.93 -19.04 -6.78
C PRO A 88 -9.34 -20.40 -7.15
N ASP A 89 -9.20 -20.66 -8.44
CA ASP A 89 -8.42 -21.79 -8.94
C ASP A 89 -6.92 -21.46 -8.97
N GLU A 90 -6.11 -22.48 -9.25
CA GLU A 90 -4.65 -22.35 -9.34
C GLU A 90 -4.22 -21.28 -10.35
N LYS A 91 -4.92 -21.18 -11.49
CA LYS A 91 -4.60 -20.18 -12.51
C LYS A 91 -4.87 -18.76 -12.04
N LEU A 92 -5.94 -18.55 -11.28
CA LEU A 92 -6.25 -17.25 -10.70
C LEU A 92 -5.22 -16.88 -9.61
N PHE A 93 -4.72 -17.85 -8.85
CA PHE A 93 -3.60 -17.64 -7.94
C PHE A 93 -2.32 -17.27 -8.68
N GLU A 94 -1.94 -18.01 -9.72
CA GLU A 94 -0.78 -17.71 -10.56
C GLU A 94 -0.86 -16.29 -11.14
N LEU A 95 -2.02 -15.92 -11.68
CA LEU A 95 -2.26 -14.59 -12.22
C LEU A 95 -2.11 -13.51 -11.15
N ALA A 96 -2.63 -13.76 -9.94
CA ALA A 96 -2.50 -12.83 -8.81
C ALA A 96 -1.04 -12.65 -8.38
N ILE A 97 -0.26 -13.73 -8.34
CA ILE A 97 1.18 -13.70 -8.02
C ILE A 97 1.95 -12.92 -9.09
N GLN A 98 1.72 -13.22 -10.38
CA GLN A 98 2.35 -12.52 -11.49
C GLN A 98 2.01 -11.02 -11.50
N SER A 99 0.74 -10.69 -11.26
CA SER A 99 0.29 -9.29 -11.17
C SER A 99 0.88 -8.57 -9.94
N GLY A 100 1.20 -9.33 -8.88
CA GLY A 100 1.78 -8.84 -7.64
C GLY A 100 3.27 -8.51 -7.70
N ILE A 101 3.99 -8.86 -8.78
CA ILE A 101 5.45 -8.63 -8.92
C ILE A 101 5.83 -7.16 -8.75
N TYR A 102 5.00 -6.23 -9.23
CA TYR A 102 5.26 -4.78 -9.11
C TYR A 102 4.57 -4.14 -7.90
N SER A 103 4.08 -4.96 -6.96
CA SER A 103 3.45 -4.48 -5.73
C SER A 103 4.47 -3.84 -4.79
N ARG A 104 3.99 -2.88 -3.98
CA ARG A 104 4.73 -2.28 -2.87
C ARG A 104 5.37 -3.31 -1.92
N PHE A 105 4.77 -4.49 -1.80
CA PHE A 105 5.28 -5.56 -0.94
C PHE A 105 6.54 -6.24 -1.51
N ASN A 106 6.75 -6.18 -2.83
CA ASN A 106 7.97 -6.69 -3.46
C ASN A 106 9.09 -5.63 -3.52
N ILE A 107 8.72 -4.34 -3.55
CA ILE A 107 9.69 -3.22 -3.55
C ILE A 107 10.32 -3.03 -2.16
N ASP A 108 9.57 -3.35 -1.11
CA ASP A 108 10.06 -3.36 0.27
C ASP A 108 10.79 -4.68 0.58
N LYS A 109 12.11 -4.68 0.34
CA LYS A 109 13.00 -5.83 0.56
C LYS A 109 13.12 -6.27 2.03
N LYS A 110 12.52 -5.54 2.99
CA LYS A 110 12.48 -5.93 4.41
C LYS A 110 11.34 -6.88 4.72
N LEU A 111 10.39 -7.06 3.80
CA LEU A 111 9.31 -8.04 3.91
C LEU A 111 9.79 -9.41 3.41
N GLY A 112 9.61 -10.46 4.22
CA GLY A 112 9.82 -11.85 3.82
C GLY A 112 11.22 -12.44 4.05
N ASN A 113 12.06 -11.80 4.88
CA ASN A 113 13.28 -12.42 5.44
C ASN A 113 13.01 -13.03 6.81
#